data_AF-A0A9W8I3A7-F1
#
_entry.id   AF-A0A9W8I3A7-F1
#
_cell.length_a   1.000
_cell.length_b   1.000
_cell.length_c   1.000
_cell.angle_alpha   90.00
_cell.angle_beta   90.00
_cell.angle_gamma   90.00
#
_symmetry.space_group_name_H-M   'P 1'
#
loop_
_entity.id
_entity.type
_entity.pdbx_description
1 polymer ?
#
loop_
_entity_poly.entity_id
_entity_poly.type
_entity_poly.pdbx_seq_one_letter_code
_entity_poly.pdbx_strand_id
1 'polypeptide(L)'
;DYQGVKQERQKKRARRGNDEEAMKLLIDRMTLDEKEYATLVRAATDKKKISTLVTPADLDVFLARYHGLLLINLDSIKKNDRLRRKKAAIKRSMAKKMKSKKGQQREKTPKSAT
;
A
#
# COMPACT_ATOMS: atom_id res chain seq x y z
N ASP A 1 20.63 40.23 -28.07
CA ASP A 1 20.26 40.94 -26.83
C ASP A 1 20.33 40.06 -25.58
N TYR A 2 21.46 40.15 -24.88
CA TYR A 2 21.74 39.37 -23.66
C TYR A 2 20.93 39.81 -22.42
N GLN A 3 20.26 40.98 -22.48
CA GLN A 3 19.48 41.51 -21.35
C GLN A 3 18.08 40.86 -21.24
N GLY A 4 17.44 40.48 -22.35
CA GLY A 4 16.12 39.84 -22.34
C GLY A 4 16.11 38.45 -21.68
N VAL A 5 17.17 37.67 -21.91
CA VAL A 5 17.32 36.30 -21.36
C VAL A 5 17.47 36.30 -19.83
N LYS A 6 18.09 37.34 -19.25
CA LYS A 6 18.22 37.48 -17.79
C LYS A 6 16.88 37.82 -17.12
N GLN A 7 16.08 38.69 -17.74
CA GLN A 7 14.75 39.07 -17.23
C GLN A 7 13.76 37.89 -17.30
N GLU A 8 13.83 37.07 -18.36
CA GLU A 8 12.95 35.90 -18.51
C GLU A 8 13.28 34.79 -17.50
N ARG A 9 14.57 34.55 -17.21
CA ARG A 9 14.99 33.61 -16.15
C ARG A 9 14.59 34.08 -14.76
N GLN A 10 14.64 35.38 -14.48
CA GLN A 10 14.17 35.94 -13.21
C GLN A 10 12.64 35.82 -13.06
N LYS A 11 11.86 36.13 -14.11
CA LYS A 11 10.40 35.94 -14.12
C LYS A 11 9.99 34.47 -13.95
N LYS A 12 10.70 33.52 -14.57
CA LYS A 12 10.46 32.07 -14.37
C LYS A 12 10.78 31.60 -12.95
N ARG A 13 11.82 32.15 -12.30
CA ARG A 13 12.14 31.84 -10.91
C ARG A 13 11.11 32.41 -9.92
N ALA A 14 10.60 33.61 -10.17
CA ALA A 14 9.53 34.20 -9.36
C ALA A 14 8.20 33.43 -9.47
N ARG A 15 7.85 32.92 -10.66
CA ARG A 15 6.68 32.04 -10.84
C ARG A 15 6.82 30.70 -10.13
N ARG A 16 8.00 30.07 -10.19
CA ARG A 16 8.28 28.82 -9.45
C ARG A 16 8.17 28.97 -7.93
N GLY A 17 8.60 30.11 -7.38
CA GLY A 17 8.43 30.41 -5.95
C GLY A 17 6.96 30.44 -5.55
N ASN A 18 6.11 31.14 -6.32
CA ASN A 18 4.66 31.16 -6.08
C ASN A 18 3.99 29.79 -6.22
N ASP A 19 4.43 28.96 -7.17
CA ASP A 19 3.85 27.63 -7.38
C ASP A 19 4.24 26.65 -6.26
N GLU A 20 5.47 26.74 -5.74
CA GLU A 20 5.94 25.96 -4.59
C GLU A 20 5.24 26.38 -3.29
N GLU A 21 5.04 27.68 -3.09
CA GLU A 21 4.33 28.22 -1.93
C GLU A 21 2.82 27.90 -1.97
N ALA A 22 2.22 27.94 -3.17
CA ALA A 22 0.85 27.49 -3.39
C ALA A 22 0.69 25.98 -3.17
N MET A 23 1.63 25.16 -3.65
CA MET A 23 1.65 23.72 -3.38
C MET A 23 1.84 23.44 -1.89
N LYS A 24 2.72 24.18 -1.20
CA LYS A 24 2.91 24.05 0.24
C LYS A 24 1.66 24.43 1.02
N LEU A 25 0.96 25.50 0.64
CA LEU A 25 -0.32 25.87 1.25
C LEU A 25 -1.41 24.83 0.97
N LEU A 26 -1.42 24.22 -0.21
CA LEU A 26 -2.36 23.15 -0.56
C LEU A 26 -2.07 21.89 0.27
N ILE A 27 -0.80 21.54 0.42
CA ILE A 27 -0.34 20.42 1.26
C ILE A 27 -0.67 20.71 2.72
N ASP A 28 -0.34 21.89 3.26
CA ASP A 28 -0.67 22.29 4.64
C ASP A 28 -2.19 22.32 4.89
N ARG A 29 -3.02 22.58 3.86
CA ARG A 29 -4.48 22.42 3.91
C ARG A 29 -4.95 20.97 3.86
N MET A 30 -4.18 20.09 3.22
CA MET A 30 -4.51 18.67 3.05
C MET A 30 -3.89 17.77 4.14
N THR A 31 -2.92 18.26 4.92
CA THR A 31 -2.18 17.45 5.89
C THR A 31 -2.75 17.41 7.30
N LEU A 32 -3.77 18.18 7.69
CA LEU A 32 -4.14 18.25 9.11
C LEU A 32 -5.64 18.32 9.42
N ASP A 33 -6.38 17.33 8.93
CA ASP A 33 -7.43 16.77 9.77
C ASP A 33 -7.07 15.29 9.88
N GLU A 34 -6.68 14.80 11.06
CA GLU A 34 -6.61 13.35 11.41
C GLU A 34 -8.02 12.71 11.38
N LYS A 35 -8.94 13.34 10.67
CA LYS A 35 -10.34 13.06 10.61
C LYS A 35 -10.54 12.00 9.55
N GLU A 36 -11.03 10.86 10.00
CA GLU A 36 -11.44 9.80 9.08
C GLU A 36 -12.80 10.17 8.48
N TYR A 37 -12.94 9.98 7.17
CA TYR A 37 -14.14 10.35 6.43
C TYR A 37 -14.92 9.13 5.98
N ALA A 38 -16.25 9.24 6.00
CA ALA A 38 -17.10 8.24 5.39
C ALA A 38 -16.89 8.20 3.87
N THR A 39 -16.90 7.00 3.30
CA THR A 39 -16.62 6.74 1.88
C THR A 39 -17.87 6.21 1.18
N LEU A 40 -18.30 6.88 0.10
CA LEU A 40 -19.42 6.41 -0.72
C LEU A 40 -18.94 5.34 -1.72
N VAL A 41 -19.46 4.13 -1.60
CA VAL A 41 -19.21 3.02 -2.53
C VAL A 41 -20.42 2.83 -3.43
N ARG A 42 -20.18 2.77 -4.74
CA ARG A 42 -21.22 2.58 -5.76
C ARG A 42 -20.88 1.40 -6.64
N ALA A 43 -21.87 0.55 -6.90
CA ALA A 43 -21.78 -0.52 -7.87
C ALA A 43 -22.94 -0.42 -8.86
N ALA A 44 -22.64 -0.68 -10.12
CA ALA A 44 -23.62 -0.63 -11.19
C ALA A 44 -23.47 -1.85 -12.09
N THR A 45 -24.62 -2.33 -12.54
CA THR A 45 -24.79 -3.23 -13.68
C THR A 45 -25.64 -2.48 -14.71
N ASP A 46 -25.77 -3.02 -15.91
CA ASP A 46 -26.60 -2.40 -16.96
C ASP A 46 -28.06 -2.23 -16.54
N LYS A 47 -28.53 -3.04 -15.59
CA LYS A 47 -29.93 -3.06 -15.13
C LYS A 47 -30.16 -2.37 -13.79
N LYS A 48 -29.18 -2.41 -12.87
CA LYS A 48 -29.36 -1.96 -11.49
C LYS A 48 -28.13 -1.24 -10.95
N LYS A 49 -28.39 -0.22 -10.13
CA LYS A 49 -27.38 0.56 -9.41
C LYS A 49 -27.64 0.44 -7.91
N ILE A 50 -26.57 0.24 -7.14
CA ILE A 50 -26.61 0.22 -5.68
C ILE A 50 -25.51 1.13 -5.14
N SER A 51 -25.77 1.73 -3.98
CA SER A 51 -24.82 2.60 -3.30
C SER A 51 -24.89 2.37 -1.80
N THR A 52 -23.75 2.43 -1.14
CA THR A 52 -23.65 2.38 0.32
C THR A 52 -22.61 3.38 0.81
N LEU A 53 -22.87 4.01 1.95
CA LEU A 53 -21.92 4.88 2.62
C LEU A 53 -21.21 4.06 3.71
N VAL A 54 -19.88 3.98 3.65
CA VAL A 54 -19.06 3.23 4.60
C VAL A 54 -18.41 4.21 5.54
N THR A 55 -18.77 4.16 6.82
CA THR A 55 -18.14 4.96 7.86
C THR A 55 -16.80 4.36 8.26
N PRO A 56 -15.87 5.16 8.83
CA PRO A 56 -14.56 4.65 9.25
C PRO A 56 -14.66 3.49 10.26
N ALA A 57 -15.63 3.54 11.18
CA ALA A 57 -15.90 2.49 12.16
C ALA A 57 -16.20 1.11 11.54
N ASP A 58 -16.79 1.08 10.34
CA ASP A 58 -17.19 -0.15 9.67
C ASP A 58 -16.23 -0.55 8.54
N LEU A 59 -15.17 0.23 8.31
CA LEU A 59 -14.30 0.10 7.15
C LEU A 59 -13.66 -1.29 7.07
N ASP A 60 -13.07 -1.76 8.16
CA ASP A 60 -12.38 -3.05 8.19
C ASP A 60 -13.34 -4.22 7.96
N VAL A 61 -14.53 -4.16 8.57
CA VAL A 61 -15.57 -5.18 8.38
C VAL A 61 -16.09 -5.17 6.95
N PHE A 62 -16.31 -3.97 6.39
CA PHE A 62 -16.72 -3.81 4.99
C PHE A 62 -15.67 -4.37 4.04
N LEU A 63 -14.40 -4.02 4.21
CA LEU A 63 -13.30 -4.49 3.36
C LEU A 63 -13.15 -6.01 3.41
N ALA A 64 -13.23 -6.61 4.60
CA ALA A 64 -13.15 -8.06 4.76
C ALA A 64 -14.28 -8.79 4.01
N ARG A 65 -15.53 -8.32 4.16
CA ARG A 65 -16.70 -8.90 3.50
C ARG A 65 -16.69 -8.65 1.99
N TYR A 66 -16.37 -7.42 1.58
CA TYR A 66 -16.30 -7.03 0.18
C TYR A 66 -15.22 -7.82 -0.57
N HIS A 67 -14.03 -7.99 0.04
CA HIS A 67 -12.99 -8.84 -0.52
C HIS A 67 -13.44 -10.31 -0.66
N GLY A 68 -14.15 -10.85 0.33
CA GLY A 68 -14.76 -12.18 0.23
C GLY A 68 -15.70 -12.32 -0.97
N LEU A 69 -16.56 -11.32 -1.19
CA LEU A 69 -17.45 -11.28 -2.36
C LEU A 69 -16.67 -11.23 -3.67
N LEU A 70 -15.60 -10.45 -3.76
CA LEU A 70 -14.75 -10.40 -4.95
C LEU A 70 -14.09 -11.76 -5.23
N LEU A 71 -13.58 -12.45 -4.21
CA LEU A 71 -12.96 -13.77 -4.39
C LEU A 71 -13.94 -14.85 -4.86
N ILE A 72 -15.21 -14.75 -4.45
CA ILE A 72 -16.26 -15.68 -4.86
C ILE A 72 -16.64 -15.45 -6.33
N ASN A 73 -16.76 -14.18 -6.74
CA ASN A 73 -17.33 -13.82 -8.03
C ASN A 73 -16.27 -13.54 -9.12
N LEU A 74 -15.01 -13.30 -8.74
CA LEU A 74 -13.90 -13.02 -9.66
C LEU A 74 -12.82 -14.11 -9.57
N ASP A 75 -12.92 -15.09 -10.47
CA ASP A 75 -12.03 -16.27 -10.51
C ASP A 75 -10.55 -15.93 -10.68
N SER A 76 -10.24 -14.84 -11.39
CA SER A 76 -8.87 -14.37 -11.58
C SER A 76 -8.21 -14.01 -10.25
N ILE A 77 -8.95 -13.37 -9.33
CA ILE A 77 -8.46 -12.97 -8.01
C ILE A 77 -8.26 -14.22 -7.14
N LYS A 78 -9.21 -15.17 -7.18
CA LYS A 78 -9.10 -16.45 -6.47
C LYS A 78 -7.87 -17.26 -6.88
N LYS A 79 -7.58 -17.34 -8.18
CA LYS A 79 -6.38 -18.03 -8.71
C LYS A 79 -5.10 -17.36 -8.22
N ASN A 80 -5.04 -16.03 -8.26
CA ASN A 80 -3.88 -15.27 -7.78
C ASN A 80 -3.65 -15.44 -6.27
N ASP A 81 -4.72 -15.44 -5.46
CA ASP A 81 -4.58 -15.65 -4.02
C ASP A 81 -4.09 -17.06 -3.68
N ARG A 82 -4.61 -18.08 -4.39
CA ARG A 82 -4.12 -19.47 -4.26
C ARG A 82 -2.62 -19.58 -4.58
N LEU A 83 -2.15 -18.88 -5.62
CA LEU A 83 -0.72 -18.84 -5.97
C LEU A 83 0.12 -18.15 -4.90
N ARG A 84 -0.35 -17.02 -4.35
CA ARG A 84 0.32 -16.32 -3.25
C ARG A 84 0.44 -17.19 -2.00
N ARG A 85 -0.64 -17.88 -1.61
CA ARG A 85 -0.64 -18.79 -0.46
C ARG A 85 0.35 -19.95 -0.63
N LYS A 86 0.41 -20.55 -1.82
CA LYS A 86 1.40 -21.60 -2.15
C LYS A 86 2.84 -21.08 -1.99
N LYS A 87 3.16 -19.90 -2.53
CA LYS A 87 4.49 -19.29 -2.39
C LYS A 87 4.85 -19.00 -0.93
N ALA A 88 3.90 -18.48 -0.15
CA ALA A 88 4.10 -18.21 1.26
C ALA A 88 4.35 -19.49 2.07
N ALA A 89 3.63 -20.57 1.78
CA ALA A 89 3.83 -21.87 2.42
C ALA A 89 5.22 -22.45 2.13
N ILE A 90 5.70 -22.35 0.88
CA ILE A 90 7.06 -22.78 0.49
C ILE A 90 8.11 -21.95 1.23
N LYS A 91 7.95 -20.62 1.31
CA LYS A 91 8.90 -19.76 2.04
C LYS A 91 8.96 -20.12 3.53
N ARG A 92 7.81 -20.41 4.15
CA ARG A 92 7.72 -20.83 5.56
C ARG A 92 8.37 -22.20 5.79
N SER A 93 8.19 -23.16 4.90
CA SER A 93 8.81 -24.49 5.04
C SER A 93 10.33 -24.45 4.86
N MET A 94 10.84 -23.66 3.91
CA MET A 94 12.28 -23.43 3.75
C MET A 94 12.89 -22.75 4.98
N ALA A 95 12.24 -21.73 5.53
CA ALA A 95 12.71 -21.06 6.75
C ALA A 95 12.79 -22.00 7.96
N LYS A 96 11.82 -22.91 8.14
CA LYS A 96 11.88 -23.96 9.18
C LYS A 96 13.05 -24.93 8.94
N LYS A 97 13.29 -25.35 7.70
CA LYS A 97 14.37 -26.28 7.33
C LYS A 97 15.76 -25.69 7.53
N MET A 98 15.93 -24.37 7.35
CA MET A 98 17.21 -23.70 7.64
C MET A 98 17.46 -23.54 9.15
N LYS A 99 16.42 -23.30 9.95
CA LYS A 99 16.56 -23.24 11.42
C LYS A 99 16.92 -24.60 12.02
N SER A 100 16.38 -25.70 11.52
CA SER A 100 16.72 -27.05 12.02
C SER A 100 18.17 -27.46 11.68
N LYS A 101 18.70 -27.08 10.51
CA LYS A 101 20.11 -27.32 10.15
C LYS A 101 21.11 -26.53 11.01
N LYS A 102 20.76 -25.30 11.43
CA LYS A 102 21.62 -24.44 12.27
C LYS A 102 21.69 -24.93 13.73
N GLY A 103 20.67 -25.66 14.20
CA GLY A 103 20.66 -26.31 15.52
C GLY A 103 21.59 -27.53 15.59
N GLN A 104 21.65 -28.34 14.54
CA GLN A 104 22.48 -29.57 14.51
C GLN A 104 23.99 -29.32 14.36
N GLN A 105 24.41 -28.11 13.96
CA GLN A 105 25.84 -27.76 13.89
C GLN A 105 26.42 -27.26 15.23
N ARG A 106 25.59 -26.93 16.23
CA ARG A 106 26.07 -26.41 17.52
C ARG A 106 26.44 -27.48 18.56
N GLU A 107 26.12 -28.75 18.31
CA GLU A 107 26.41 -29.85 19.26
C GLU A 107 27.69 -30.65 18.94
N LYS A 108 28.45 -30.30 17.89
CA LYS A 108 29.63 -31.08 17.45
C LYS A 108 30.99 -30.38 17.66
N THR A 109 31.14 -29.53 18.68
CA THR A 109 32.48 -29.13 19.13
C THR A 109 32.93 -30.04 20.27
N PRO A 110 33.96 -30.88 20.10
CA PRO A 110 34.49 -31.70 21.17
C PRO A 110 35.09 -30.78 22.26
N LYS A 111 34.66 -30.99 23.51
CA LYS A 111 35.31 -30.38 24.67
C LYS A 111 36.72 -30.97 24.77
N SER A 112 37.74 -30.18 24.44
CA SER A 112 39.13 -30.48 24.78
C SER A 112 39.25 -30.51 26.31
N ALA A 113 39.47 -31.70 26.86
CA ALA A 113 39.84 -31.89 28.25
C ALA A 113 41.35 -31.65 28.43
N THR A 114 41.67 -31.15 29.61
CA THR A 114 42.94 -30.65 30.15
C THR A 114 44.07 -31.65 30.12
#